data_AF-T1Z0L9-F1
#
_entry.id   AF-T1Z0L9-F1
#
_cell.length_a   1.000
_cell.length_b   1.000
_cell.length_c   1.000
_cell.angle_alpha   90.00
_cell.angle_beta   90.00
_cell.angle_gamma   90.00
#
_symmetry.space_group_name_H-M   'P 1'
#
loop_
_entity.id
_entity.type
_entity.pdbx_description
1 polymer ?
#
loop_
_entity_poly.entity_id
_entity_poly.type
_entity_poly.pdbx_seq_one_letter_code
_entity_poly.pdbx_strand_id
1 'polypeptide(L)' 'NTLLGYVKVVNAKQQVVAGTVYYITLEATDGGVKKLYEAKVW' A
#
# COMPACT_ATOMS: atom_id res chain seq x y z
N ASN A 1 -13.46 -11.38 3.59
CA ASN A 1 -12.68 -11.05 4.79
C ASN A 1 -11.26 -11.49 4.51
N THR A 2 -10.38 -10.58 4.11
CA THR A 2 -8.98 -10.90 3.78
C THR A 2 -8.12 -10.42 4.95
N LEU A 3 -7.53 -11.35 5.69
CA LEU A 3 -6.63 -11.07 6.80
C LEU A 3 -5.23 -10.80 6.27
N LEU A 4 -4.98 -9.54 5.89
CA LEU A 4 -3.64 -9.06 5.52
C LEU A 4 -2.90 -8.60 6.78
N GLY A 5 -1.78 -9.24 7.09
CA GLY A 5 -0.88 -8.77 8.14
C GLY A 5 0.00 -7.65 7.61
N TYR A 6 -0.21 -6.41 8.05
CA TYR A 6 0.68 -5.30 7.71
C TYR A 6 2.12 -5.58 8.16
N VAL A 7 3.10 -5.33 7.28
CA VAL A 7 4.53 -5.46 7.61
C VAL A 7 5.20 -4.09 7.65
N LYS A 8 5.22 -3.39 6.51
CA LYS A 8 5.86 -2.06 6.38
C LYS A 8 5.43 -1.33 5.10
N VAL A 9 5.61 -0.02 5.07
CA VAL A 9 5.54 0.77 3.84
C VAL A 9 6.91 0.76 3.15
N VAL A 10 6.94 0.41 1.87
CA VAL A 10 8.15 0.35 1.05
C VAL A 10 8.35 1.65 0.29
N ASN A 11 7.28 2.25 -0.20
CA ASN A 11 7.32 3.49 -0.94
C ASN A 11 6.05 4.29 -0.73
N ALA A 12 6.15 5.62 -0.72
CA ALA A 12 5.02 6.52 -0.69
C ALA A 12 5.31 7.70 -1.62
N LYS A 13 4.49 7.85 -2.65
CA LYS A 13 4.58 8.95 -3.61
C LYS A 13 3.31 9.78 -3.54
N GLN A 14 3.48 11.08 -3.33
CA GLN A 14 2.40 12.04 -3.41
C GLN A 14 2.32 12.62 -4.82
N GLN A 15 1.10 12.75 -5.36
CA GLN A 15 0.83 13.37 -6.63
C GLN A 15 -0.30 14.40 -6.47
N VAL A 16 -0.04 15.65 -6.83
CA VAL A 16 -1.03 16.73 -6.77
C VAL A 16 -1.62 16.93 -8.17
N VAL A 17 -2.86 16.47 -8.37
CA VAL A 17 -3.60 16.53 -9.65
C VAL A 17 -5.02 17.05 -9.40
N ALA A 18 -5.16 18.37 -9.21
CA ALA A 18 -6.42 19.00 -8.78
C ALA A 18 -7.02 18.42 -7.47
N GLY A 19 -6.17 17.75 -6.69
CA GLY A 19 -6.42 16.98 -5.46
C GLY A 19 -5.11 16.25 -5.08
N THR A 20 -5.04 15.62 -3.90
CA THR A 20 -3.81 14.92 -3.48
C THR A 20 -4.00 13.42 -3.53
N VAL A 21 -3.35 12.76 -4.49
CA VAL A 21 -3.29 11.30 -4.56
C VAL A 21 -2.03 10.79 -3.89
N TYR A 22 -2.18 9.76 -3.06
CA TYR A 22 -1.07 9.00 -2.51
C TYR A 22 -0.99 7.63 -3.16
N TYR A 23 0.16 7.35 -3.75
CA TYR A 23 0.55 6.02 -4.22
C TYR A 23 1.44 5.40 -3.15
N ILE A 24 0.90 4.43 -2.42
CA ILE A 24 1.56 3.78 -1.30
C ILE A 24 1.85 2.34 -1.69
N THR A 25 3.12 1.97 -1.75
CA THR A 25 3.53 0.58 -1.88
C THR A 25 3.79 0.03 -0.49
N LEU A 26 3.02 -0.97 -0.07
CA LEU A 26 3.12 -1.60 1.25
C LEU A 26 3.36 -3.10 1.13
N GLU A 27 4.16 -3.64 2.03
CA GLU A 27 4.38 -5.06 2.18
C GLU A 27 3.37 -5.59 3.20
N ALA A 28 2.61 -6.61 2.82
CA ALA A 28 1.69 -7.31 3.71
C ALA A 28 1.87 -8.82 3.58
N THR A 29 1.59 -9.53 4.66
CA THR A 29 1.66 -10.98 4.74
C THR A 29 0.27 -11.56 4.56
N ASP A 30 0.11 -12.42 3.56
CA ASP A 30 -1.13 -13.09 3.20
C ASP A 30 -0.92 -14.59 3.38
N GLY A 31 -1.55 -15.19 4.39
CA GLY A 31 -1.39 -16.62 4.69
C GLY A 31 0.05 -17.05 5.02
N GLY A 32 0.87 -16.16 5.60
CA GLY A 32 2.29 -16.41 5.89
C GLY A 32 3.25 -16.05 4.76
N VAL A 33 2.75 -15.63 3.59
CA VAL A 33 3.58 -15.20 2.45
C VAL A 33 3.61 -13.68 2.36
N LYS A 34 4.82 -13.09 2.38
CA LYS A 34 5.01 -11.65 2.17
C LYS A 34 4.78 -11.29 0.70
N LYS A 35 3.90 -10.33 0.46
CA LYS A 35 3.57 -9.79 -0.86
C LYS A 35 3.65 -8.26 -0.80
N LEU A 36 4.10 -7.65 -1.89
CA LEU A 36 3.97 -6.20 -2.07
C LEU A 36 2.61 -5.88 -2.68
N TYR A 37 2.00 -4.82 -2.18
CA TYR A 37 0.72 -4.29 -2.61
C TYR A 37 0.86 -2.82 -2.93
N GLU A 38 0.20 -2.38 -4.00
CA GLU A 38 0.09 -0.98 -4.36
C GLU A 38 -1.30 -0.48 -3.97
N ALA A 39 -1.35 0.56 -3.16
CA ALA A 39 -2.56 1.24 -2.73
C ALA A 39 -2.58 2.65 -3.32
N LYS A 40 -3.73 3.03 -3.86
CA LYS A 40 -4.01 4.39 -4.33
C LYS A 40 -5.06 5.01 -3.42
N VAL A 41 -4.70 6.12 -2.78
CA VAL A 41 -5.58 6.90 -1.90
C VAL A 41 -5.81 8.26 -2.57
N TRP A 42 -7.07 8.71 -2.62
CA TRP A 42 -7.50 10.00 -3.17
C TRP A 42 -7.99 10.93 -2.05
#